data_AF-A0A179IFD5-F1
#
_entry.id   AF-A0A179IFD5-F1
#
_cell.length_a   1.000
_cell.length_b   1.000
_cell.length_c   1.000
_cell.angle_alpha   90.00
_cell.angle_beta   90.00
_cell.angle_gamma   90.00
#
_symmetry.space_group_name_H-M   'P 1'
#
loop_
_entity.id
_entity.type
_entity.pdbx_description
1 polymer ?
#
loop_
_entity_poly.entity_id
_entity_poly.type
_entity_poly.pdbx_seq_one_letter_code
_entity_poly.pdbx_strand_id
1 'polypeptide(L)' 'MYTHNPGEKTNIITSVVAQAPAGAASAVVVNGWHTSRSDWRTHCTVDYYDANDNKLSREHIEFKLGQA' A
#
# COMPACT_ATOMS: atom_id res chain seq x y z
N MET A 1 -5.52 0.50 -14.75
CA MET A 1 -5.09 0.45 -13.32
C MET A 1 -6.22 1.02 -12.48
N TYR A 2 -6.75 0.22 -11.53
CA TYR A 2 -7.86 0.49 -10.57
C TYR A 2 -9.26 0.87 -11.08
N THR A 3 -9.45 1.13 -12.37
CA THR A 3 -10.73 1.64 -12.90
C THR A 3 -11.89 0.64 -12.86
N HIS A 4 -11.66 -0.64 -12.55
CA HIS A 4 -12.69 -1.69 -12.68
C HIS A 4 -13.08 -2.39 -11.36
N ASN A 5 -12.49 -2.03 -10.21
CA ASN A 5 -12.79 -2.74 -8.96
C ASN A 5 -12.69 -1.84 -7.71
N PRO A 6 -13.78 -1.18 -7.30
CA PRO A 6 -13.78 -0.27 -6.14
C PRO A 6 -13.44 -0.99 -4.83
N GLY A 7 -13.79 -2.27 -4.69
CA GLY A 7 -13.44 -3.06 -3.50
C GLY A 7 -11.94 -3.26 -3.31
N GLU A 8 -11.18 -3.41 -4.40
CA GLU A 8 -9.72 -3.54 -4.31
C GLU A 8 -9.06 -2.24 -3.86
N LYS A 9 -9.58 -1.09 -4.33
CA LYS A 9 -9.10 0.22 -3.90
C LYS A 9 -9.29 0.42 -2.40
N THR A 10 -10.46 0.07 -1.86
CA THR A 10 -10.72 0.14 -0.41
C THR A 10 -9.74 -0.74 0.37
N ASN A 11 -9.51 -1.98 -0.07
CA ASN A 11 -8.60 -2.89 0.62
C ASN A 11 -7.14 -2.39 0.62
N ILE A 12 -6.69 -1.74 -0.45
CA ILE A 12 -5.38 -1.08 -0.50
C ILE A 12 -5.33 0.04 0.53
N ILE A 13 -6.29 0.94 0.52
CA ILE A 13 -6.30 2.09 1.43
C ILE A 13 -6.26 1.59 2.87
N THR A 14 -7.11 0.64 3.24
CA THR A 14 -7.12 0.06 4.59
C THR A 14 -5.77 -0.56 4.96
N SER A 15 -5.18 -1.37 4.06
CA SER A 15 -3.90 -2.03 4.33
C SER A 15 -2.73 -1.03 4.42
N VAL A 16 -2.73 0.00 3.58
CA VAL A 16 -1.72 1.07 3.54
C VAL A 16 -1.78 1.93 4.79
N VAL A 17 -2.98 2.30 5.25
CA VAL A 17 -3.16 3.09 6.47
C VAL A 17 -2.79 2.26 7.70
N ALA A 18 -3.21 0.99 7.77
CA ALA A 18 -2.92 0.12 8.90
C ALA A 18 -1.43 -0.19 9.08
N GLN A 19 -0.66 -0.16 7.98
CA GLN A 19 0.78 -0.46 7.97
C GLN A 19 1.64 0.81 7.81
N ALA A 20 1.03 1.99 7.88
CA ALA A 20 1.76 3.25 7.76
C ALA A 20 2.75 3.43 8.92
N PRO A 21 4.00 3.82 8.64
CA PRO A 21 4.96 4.12 9.69
C PRO A 21 4.55 5.40 10.45
N ALA A 22 4.95 5.49 11.72
CA ALA A 22 4.70 6.67 12.53
C ALA A 22 5.30 7.92 11.86
N GLY A 23 4.51 8.98 11.75
CA GLY A 23 4.91 10.23 11.09
C GLY A 23 4.56 10.30 9.61
N ALA A 24 4.05 9.23 9.00
CA ALA A 24 3.52 9.29 7.64
C ALA A 24 2.25 10.15 7.59
N ALA A 25 2.26 11.16 6.73
CA ALA A 25 1.11 12.02 6.45
C ALA A 25 0.44 11.67 5.12
N SER A 26 1.21 11.16 4.15
CA SER A 26 0.69 10.74 2.85
C SER A 26 1.40 9.49 2.34
N ALA A 27 0.77 8.80 1.39
CA ALA A 27 1.28 7.58 0.80
C ALA A 27 0.99 7.56 -0.71
N VAL A 28 1.95 7.07 -1.48
CA VAL A 28 1.84 6.89 -2.94
C VAL A 28 2.03 5.41 -3.25
N VAL A 29 1.00 4.80 -3.84
CA VAL A 29 1.09 3.43 -4.35
C VAL A 29 1.87 3.46 -5.66
N VAL A 30 3.13 3.05 -5.61
CA VAL A 30 4.06 3.03 -6.74
C VAL A 30 3.70 1.91 -7.71
N ASN A 31 3.38 0.74 -7.15
CA ASN A 31 2.94 -0.41 -7.91
C ASN A 31 1.76 -1.06 -7.21
N GLY A 32 0.72 -1.39 -7.98
CA GLY A 32 -0.48 -2.00 -7.44
C GLY A 32 -0.26 -3.43 -6.97
N TRP A 33 -1.35 -4.12 -6.61
CA TRP A 33 -1.29 -5.53 -6.25
C TRP A 33 -0.61 -6.35 -7.34
N HIS A 34 0.49 -7.00 -6.98
CA HIS A 34 1.22 -7.90 -7.85
C HIS A 34 1.85 -9.02 -7.02
N THR A 35 2.28 -10.07 -7.72
CA THR A 35 3.10 -11.14 -7.17
C THR A 35 4.46 -11.09 -7.86
N SER A 36 5.51 -11.50 -7.14
CA SER A 36 6.86 -11.61 -7.70
C SER A 36 7.23 -13.08 -7.84
N ARG A 37 8.13 -13.42 -8.79
CA ARG A 37 8.57 -14.80 -8.99
C ARG A 37 9.16 -15.44 -7.72
N SER A 38 9.76 -14.61 -6.86
CA SER A 38 10.36 -15.02 -5.58
C SER A 38 9.44 -14.79 -4.38
N ASP A 39 8.36 -14.03 -4.53
CA ASP A 39 7.37 -13.77 -3.48
C ASP A 39 5.95 -13.97 -4.04
N TRP A 40 5.39 -15.12 -3.68
CA TRP A 40 4.10 -15.57 -4.18
C TRP A 40 2.93 -14.90 -3.45
N ARG A 41 3.19 -14.06 -2.44
CA ARG A 41 2.16 -13.27 -1.77
C ARG A 41 1.81 -12.06 -2.63
N THR A 42 0.52 -11.79 -2.74
CA THR A 42 0.03 -10.55 -3.34
C THR A 42 0.39 -9.37 -2.46
N HIS A 43 1.18 -8.44 -2.99
CA HIS A 43 1.59 -7.22 -2.28
C HIS A 43 1.55 -6.01 -3.21
N CYS A 44 1.52 -4.81 -2.63
CA CYS A 44 1.70 -3.57 -3.36
C CYS A 44 2.90 -2.80 -2.80
N THR A 45 3.54 -2.01 -3.64
CA THR A 45 4.70 -1.19 -3.25
C THR A 45 4.23 0.23 -2.99
N VAL A 46 4.57 0.76 -1.82
CA VAL A 46 4.06 2.05 -1.35
C VAL A 46 5.21 2.89 -0.82
N ASP A 47 5.25 4.15 -1.25
CA ASP A 47 6.13 5.18 -0.70
C ASP A 47 5.36 6.01 0.31
N TYR A 48 5.91 6.18 1.51
CA TYR A 48 5.35 7.03 2.57
C TYR A 48 6.10 8.33 2.67
N TYR A 49 5.37 9.41 2.96
CA TYR A 49 5.91 10.76 3.07
C TYR A 49 5.44 11.43 4.35
N ASP A 50 6.27 12.32 4.90
CA ASP A 50 5.91 13.17 6.03
C ASP A 50 5.03 14.36 5.60
N ALA A 51 4.65 15.18 6.58
CA ALA A 51 3.83 16.37 6.33
C ALA A 51 4.54 17.47 5.49
N ASN A 52 5.85 17.37 5.30
CA ASN A 52 6.67 18.27 4.50
C ASN A 52 7.02 17.69 3.12
N ASP A 53 6.34 16.62 2.70
CA ASP A 53 6.58 15.90 1.44
C ASP A 53 7.95 15.19 1.37
N ASN A 54 8.64 15.02 2.51
CA ASN A 54 9.87 14.23 2.53
C ASN A 54 9.54 12.74 2.54
N LYS A 55 10.21 11.97 1.70
CA LYS A 55 10.07 10.51 1.67
C LYS A 55 10.62 9.90 2.97
N LEU A 56 9.76 9.21 3.70
CA LEU A 56 10.11 8.48 4.92
C LEU A 56 10.67 7.10 4.61
N SER A 57 9.89 6.28 3.89
CA SER A 57 10.29 4.91 3.53
C SER A 57 9.54 4.39 2.32
N ARG A 58 10.00 3.23 1.82
CA ARG A 58 9.31 2.41 0.83
C ARG A 58 9.01 1.06 1.45
N GLU A 59 7.74 0.68 1.48
CA GLU A 59 7.29 -0.57 2.07
C GLU A 59 6.59 -1.47 1.05
N HIS A 60 6.65 -2.78 1.31
CA HIS A 60 5.81 -3.76 0.64
C HIS A 60 4.63 -4.08 1.56
N ILE A 61 3.45 -3.69 1.12
CA ILE A 61 2.20 -3.89 1.87
C ILE A 61 1.60 -5.19 1.38
N GLU A 62 1.47 -6.18 2.27
CA GLU A 62 0.83 -7.44 1.94
C GLU A 62 -0.69 -7.29 1.91
N PHE A 63 -1.36 -7.96 0.96
CA PHE A 63 -2.81 -8.03 0.93
C PHE A 63 -3.33 -8.90 2.08
N LYS A 64 -4.13 -8.30 2.98
CA LYS A 64 -4.80 -9.03 4.06
C LYS A 64 -6.31 -9.01 3.85
N LEU A 65 -6.88 -10.19 3.59
CA LEU A 65 -8.32 -10.40 3.58
C LEU A 65 -8.86 -10.36 5.01
N GLY A 66 -9.81 -9.46 5.29
CA GLY A 66 -10.62 -9.51 6.50
C GLY A 66 -10.19 -8.63 7.69
N GLN A 67 -9.49 -7.52 7.47
CA GLN A 67 -9.40 -6.48 8.51
C GLN A 67 -10.69 -5.66 8.50
N ALA A 68 -11.67 -6.13 9.28
CA ALA A 68 -12.90 -5.42 9.64
C ALA A 68 -12.73 -4.76 11.02
#